data_AF-A0A923TD06-F1
#
_entry.id   AF-A0A923TD06-F1
#
_cell.length_a   1.000
_cell.length_b   1.000
_cell.length_c   1.000
_cell.angle_alpha   90.00
_cell.angle_beta   90.00
_cell.angle_gamma   90.00
#
_symmetry.space_group_name_H-M   'P 1'
#
loop_
_entity.id
_entity.type
_entity.pdbx_description
1 polymer ?
#
loop_
_entity_poly.entity_id
_entity_poly.type
_entity_poly.pdbx_seq_one_letter_code
_entity_poly.pdbx_strand_id
1 'polypeptide(L)' 'MYDLTLTKLRACVAVEQRSVALQLVRVAAEAGLIQPRDAVELMLVLSDGTPRLMVEAIDAMRLGVPGSYRYVPAADYAAA' A
#
# COMPACT_ATOMS: atom_id res chain seq x y z
N MET A 1 5.70 -0.01 -16.75
CA MET A 1 5.11 1.24 -16.23
C MET A 1 4.74 1.15 -14.75
N TYR A 2 4.32 -0.03 -14.26
CA TYR A 2 4.05 -0.33 -12.84
C TYR A 2 5.23 -0.07 -11.87
N ASP A 3 6.46 -0.29 -12.34
CA ASP A 3 7.67 -0.27 -11.49
C ASP A 3 8.07 1.12 -10.96
N LEU A 4 7.85 2.19 -11.74
CA LEU A 4 8.16 3.56 -11.31
C LEU A 4 7.21 4.04 -10.21
N THR A 5 5.92 3.71 -10.31
CA THR A 5 4.91 4.05 -9.31
C THR A 5 5.24 3.41 -7.97
N LEU A 6 5.54 2.11 -7.96
CA LEU A 6 5.92 1.41 -6.73
C LEU A 6 7.25 1.91 -6.14
N THR A 7 8.21 2.25 -6.99
CA THR A 7 9.48 2.86 -6.54
C THR A 7 9.26 4.20 -5.83
N LYS A 8 8.41 5.07 -6.41
CA LYS A 8 8.03 6.34 -5.77
C LYS A 8 7.28 6.12 -4.47
N LEU A 9 6.38 5.13 -4.43
CA LEU A 9 5.67 4.76 -3.20
C LEU A 9 6.63 4.38 -2.07
N ARG A 10 7.61 3.52 -2.39
CA ARG A 10 8.62 3.06 -1.45
C ARG A 10 9.47 4.22 -0.93
N ALA A 11 9.82 5.16 -1.79
CA ALA A 11 10.53 6.38 -1.39
C ALA A 11 9.70 7.22 -0.42
N CYS A 12 8.40 7.45 -0.71
CA CYS A 12 7.50 8.18 0.19
C CYS A 12 7.38 7.52 1.57
N VAL A 13 7.30 6.19 1.63
CA VAL A 13 7.27 5.44 2.91
C VAL A 13 8.59 5.62 3.67
N ALA A 14 9.74 5.59 2.98
CA ALA A 14 11.05 5.74 3.62
C ALA A 14 11.28 7.15 4.21
N VAL A 15 10.65 8.19 3.66
CA VAL A 15 10.71 9.56 4.19
C VAL A 15 9.47 9.93 5.03
N GLU A 16 8.70 8.93 5.48
CA GLU A 16 7.51 9.07 6.33
C GLU A 16 6.37 9.94 5.75
N GLN A 17 6.35 10.14 4.43
CA GLN A 17 5.31 10.89 3.72
C GLN A 17 4.11 10.00 3.37
N ARG A 18 3.39 9.52 4.40
CA ARG A 18 2.24 8.60 4.21
C ARG A 18 1.10 9.18 3.40
N SER A 19 0.76 10.46 3.61
CA SER A 19 -0.31 11.14 2.85
C SER A 19 -0.01 11.19 1.34
N VAL A 20 1.25 11.44 0.98
CA VAL A 20 1.72 11.44 -0.40
C VAL A 20 1.68 10.03 -0.99
N ALA A 21 2.11 9.02 -0.22
CA ALA A 21 2.01 7.62 -0.64
C ALA A 21 0.56 7.21 -0.92
N LEU A 22 -0.39 7.56 -0.03
CA LEU A 22 -1.82 7.30 -0.22
C LEU A 22 -2.38 7.97 -1.47
N GLN A 23 -2.01 9.24 -1.71
CA GLN A 23 -2.44 9.95 -2.91
C GLN A 23 -1.89 9.31 -4.18
N LEU A 24 -0.63 8.85 -4.16
CA LEU A 24 -0.03 8.11 -5.27
C LEU A 24 -0.78 6.81 -5.58
N VAL A 25 -1.19 6.04 -4.56
CA VAL A 25 -1.99 4.82 -4.78
C VAL A 25 -3.35 5.16 -5.40
N ARG A 26 -4.02 6.23 -4.93
CA ARG A 26 -5.31 6.67 -5.49
C ARG A 26 -5.19 7.00 -6.97
N VAL A 27 -4.24 7.85 -7.33
CA VAL A 27 -4.00 8.25 -8.72
C VAL A 27 -3.63 7.04 -9.59
N ALA A 28 -2.84 6.10 -9.07
CA ALA A 28 -2.47 4.89 -9.80
C ALA A 28 -3.66 3.95 -10.03
N ALA A 29 -4.58 3.85 -9.08
CA ALA A 29 -5.81 3.07 -9.22
C ALA A 29 -6.77 3.71 -10.25
N GLU A 30 -6.97 5.03 -10.18
CA GLU A 30 -7.80 5.79 -11.12
C GLU A 30 -7.27 5.72 -12.56
N ALA A 31 -5.94 5.70 -12.72
CA ALA A 31 -5.27 5.53 -14.02
C ALA A 31 -5.24 4.06 -14.51
N GLY A 32 -5.80 3.11 -13.76
CA GLY A 32 -5.82 1.68 -14.11
C GLY A 32 -4.45 1.00 -14.05
N LEU A 33 -3.47 1.60 -13.36
CA LEU A 33 -2.12 1.05 -13.20
C LEU A 33 -2.05 -0.03 -12.11
N ILE A 34 -2.93 0.08 -11.11
CA ILE A 34 -3.08 -0.87 -10.01
C ILE A 34 -4.53 -1.36 -10.04
N GLN A 35 -4.73 -2.68 -9.88
CA GLN A 35 -6.08 -3.23 -9.76
C GLN A 35 -6.78 -2.61 -8.55
N PRO A 36 -8.07 -2.22 -8.65
CA PRO A 36 -8.76 -1.54 -7.57
C PRO A 36 -8.71 -2.26 -6.23
N ARG A 37 -8.80 -3.60 -6.24
CA ARG A 37 -8.67 -4.43 -5.04
C ARG A 37 -7.31 -4.27 -4.37
N ASP A 38 -6.23 -4.45 -5.14
CA ASP A 38 -4.86 -4.35 -4.63
C ASP A 38 -4.56 -2.93 -4.14
N ALA A 39 -5.11 -1.91 -4.81
CA ALA A 39 -5.02 -0.53 -4.38
C ALA A 39 -5.67 -0.29 -3.01
N VAL A 40 -6.86 -0.87 -2.76
CA VAL A 40 -7.52 -0.78 -1.45
C VAL A 40 -6.69 -1.47 -0.37
N GLU A 41 -6.22 -2.69 -0.63
CA GLU A 41 -5.39 -3.43 0.33
C GLU A 41 -4.10 -2.64 0.66
N LEU A 42 -3.45 -2.05 -0.35
CA LEU A 42 -2.27 -1.21 -0.16
C LEU A 42 -2.58 0.10 0.60
N MET A 43 -3.72 0.74 0.34
CA MET A 43 -4.15 1.94 1.09
C MET A 43 -4.39 1.62 2.57
N LEU A 44 -4.95 0.47 2.90
CA LEU A 44 -5.17 0.04 4.29
C LEU A 44 -3.82 -0.12 5.03
N VAL A 45 -2.85 -0.80 4.40
CA VAL A 45 -1.49 -0.94 4.96
C VAL A 45 -0.81 0.42 5.11
N LEU A 46 -0.94 1.33 4.15
CA LEU A 46 -0.34 2.67 4.25
C LEU A 46 -0.99 3.53 5.34
N SER A 47 -2.26 3.31 5.65
CA SER A 47 -3.00 4.10 6.64
C SER A 47 -2.59 3.70 8.06
N ASP A 48 -2.48 2.40 8.34
CA ASP A 48 -2.35 1.89 9.72
C ASP A 48 -1.20 0.89 9.92
N GLY A 49 -0.52 0.47 8.85
CA GLY A 49 0.61 -0.43 8.94
C GLY A 49 1.86 0.21 9.55
N THR A 50 2.78 -0.66 10.01
CA THR A 50 4.15 -0.22 10.34
C THR A 50 4.94 0.03 9.05
N PRO A 51 6.00 0.87 9.06
CA PRO A 51 6.84 1.10 7.88
C PRO A 51 7.34 -0.20 7.22
N ARG A 52 7.65 -1.22 8.04
CA ARG A 52 8.02 -2.55 7.56
C ARG A 52 6.90 -3.20 6.75
N LEU A 53 5.69 -3.25 7.30
CA LEU A 53 4.52 -3.83 6.61
C LEU A 53 4.19 -3.07 5.31
N MET A 54 4.36 -1.74 5.31
CA MET A 54 4.19 -0.94 4.09
C MET A 54 5.19 -1.34 3.00
N VAL A 55 6.47 -1.52 3.36
CA VAL A 55 7.50 -1.96 2.39
C VAL A 55 7.23 -3.38 1.91
N GLU A 56 6.87 -4.30 2.80
CA GLU A 56 6.51 -5.68 2.45
C GLU A 56 5.33 -5.73 1.47
N ALA A 57 4.30 -4.89 1.69
CA ALA A 57 3.16 -4.77 0.78
C ALA A 57 3.58 -4.25 -0.61
N ILE A 58 4.40 -3.20 -0.66
CA ILE A 58 4.91 -2.65 -1.92
C ILE A 58 5.76 -3.68 -2.68
N ASP A 59 6.55 -4.48 -1.97
CA ASP A 59 7.39 -5.51 -2.59
C ASP A 59 6.56 -6.69 -3.10
N ALA A 60 5.54 -7.11 -2.35
CA ALA A 60 4.58 -8.12 -2.80
C ALA A 60 3.80 -7.70 -4.05
N MET A 61 3.40 -6.43 -4.11
CA MET A 61 2.83 -5.81 -5.33
C MET A 61 3.80 -5.95 -6.51
N ARG A 62 5.07 -5.58 -6.30
CA ARG A 62 6.12 -5.65 -7.33
C ARG A 62 6.36 -7.07 -7.85
N LEU A 63 6.27 -8.07 -6.96
CA LEU A 63 6.43 -9.48 -7.27
C LEU A 63 5.17 -10.12 -7.89
N GLY A 64 4.07 -9.37 -8.06
CA GLY A 64 2.82 -9.88 -8.61
C GLY A 64 2.07 -10.83 -7.66
N VAL A 65 2.35 -10.74 -6.35
CA VAL A 65 1.71 -11.54 -5.30
C VAL A 65 1.01 -10.65 -4.26
N PRO A 66 0.14 -9.72 -4.67
CA PRO A 66 -0.45 -8.73 -3.77
C PRO A 66 -1.24 -9.37 -2.61
N GLY A 67 -1.92 -10.48 -2.84
CA GLY A 67 -2.67 -11.19 -1.79
C GLY A 67 -1.79 -11.88 -0.72
N SER A 68 -0.46 -11.80 -0.82
CA SER A 68 0.46 -12.36 0.19
C SER A 68 0.61 -11.49 1.43
N TYR A 69 0.27 -10.19 1.35
CA TYR A 69 0.12 -9.33 2.51
C TYR A 69 -1.37 -9.12 2.77
N ARG A 70 -1.90 -9.72 3.84
CA ARG A 70 -3.26 -9.41 4.28
C ARG A 70 -3.16 -8.46 5.46
N TYR A 71 -3.55 -7.21 5.26
CA TYR A 71 -3.74 -6.31 6.38
C TYR A 71 -4.92 -6.83 7.22
N VAL A 72 -4.59 -7.30 8.42
CA VAL A 72 -5.57 -7.63 9.46
C VAL A 72 -5.55 -6.45 10.43
N PRO A 73 -6.63 -5.68 10.55
CA PRO A 73 -6.71 -4.60 11.54
C PRO A 73 -6.40 -5.16 12.92
N ALA A 74 -5.66 -4.42 13.75
CA ALA A 74 -5.55 -4.75 15.15
C ALA A 74 -6.98 -4.87 15.74
N ALA A 75 -7.20 -5.88 16.59
CA ALA A 75 -8.51 -6.29 17.07
C ALA A 75 -9.20 -5.27 18.01
N ASP A 76 -8.82 -3.99 17.96
CA ASP A 76 -9.35 -2.92 18.80
C ASP A 76 -10.84 -2.63 18.53
N TYR A 77 -11.38 -3.13 17.41
CA TYR A 77 -12.82 -3.08 17.11
C TYR A 77 -13.64 -4.24 17.71
N ALA A 78 -13.01 -5.24 18.33
CA ALA A 78 -13.74 -6.38 18.93
C ALA A 78 -14.21 -6.12 20.38
N ALA A 79 -13.90 -4.94 20.94
CA ALA A 79 -14.13 -4.62 22.35
C ALA A 79 -14.90 -3.30 22.57
N ALA A 80 -15.67 -2.82 21.60
CA ALA A 80 -16.54 -1.64 21.74
C ALA A 80 -18.02 -2.02 21.66
#